data_AF-A0A7C7HI01-F1
#
_entry.id   AF-A0A7C7HI01-F1
#
_cell.length_a   1.000
_cell.length_b   1.000
_cell.length_c   1.000
_cell.angle_alpha   90.00
_cell.angle_beta   90.00
_cell.angle_gamma   90.00
#
_symmetry.space_group_name_H-M   'P 1'
#
loop_
_entity.id
_entity.type
_entity.pdbx_description
1 polymer ?
#
loop_
_entity_poly.entity_id
_entity_poly.type
_entity_poly.pdbx_seq_one_letter_code
_entity_poly.pdbx_strand_id
1 'polypeptide(L)'
;MSNKELEDDASSGVVDRQANGAIVPRKINRPFLREPAFQSLVLDLRLSTIISELVGVEPLLVTDQIFMKPPCFGSAKPYHQDNYYFKCKPADHVITAWIAMDDEEESNGCLRYITVLTRDLFYRTKRWTPMSRIILCHRLN
;
A
#
# COMPACT_ATOMS: atom_id res chain seq x y z
N MET A 1 12.89 4.58 12.56
CA MET A 1 12.55 3.91 13.84
C MET A 1 13.65 2.93 14.20
N SER A 2 14.03 2.86 15.48
CA SER A 2 15.02 1.90 16.00
C SER A 2 14.39 0.54 16.29
N ASN A 3 15.21 -0.52 16.43
CA ASN A 3 14.73 -1.84 16.84
C ASN A 3 13.98 -1.80 18.18
N LYS A 4 14.36 -0.87 19.07
CA LYS A 4 13.70 -0.67 20.37
C LYS A 4 12.27 -0.16 20.22
N GLU A 5 12.02 0.75 19.27
CA GLU A 5 10.68 1.28 18.99
C GLU A 5 9.74 0.25 18.37
N LEU A 6 10.29 -0.76 17.67
CA LEU A 6 9.53 -1.88 17.12
C LEU A 6 9.17 -2.95 18.18
N GLU A 7 9.90 -3.01 19.29
CA GLU A 7 9.64 -3.92 20.40
C GLU A 7 8.62 -3.35 21.40
N ASP A 8 8.71 -2.05 21.68
CA ASP A 8 7.95 -1.41 22.76
C ASP A 8 6.51 -1.03 22.37
N ASP A 9 6.20 -0.89 21.07
CA ASP A 9 4.87 -0.53 20.58
C ASP A 9 4.37 -1.50 19.50
N ALA A 10 3.92 -2.69 19.94
CA ALA A 10 3.31 -3.71 19.10
C ALA A 10 2.03 -3.26 18.37
N SER A 11 1.48 -2.08 18.69
CA SER A 11 0.35 -1.47 17.98
C SER A 11 0.79 -0.65 16.76
N SER A 12 2.08 -0.29 16.70
CA SER A 12 2.61 0.65 15.72
C SER A 12 3.11 0.02 14.42
N GLY A 13 3.82 -1.10 14.54
CA GLY A 13 4.44 -1.79 13.43
C GLY A 13 4.13 -3.29 13.45
N VAL A 14 4.05 -3.89 12.27
CA VAL A 14 4.08 -5.34 12.13
C VAL A 14 5.53 -5.73 11.90
N VAL A 15 6.06 -6.56 12.80
CA VAL A 15 7.39 -7.16 12.70
C VAL A 15 7.27 -8.66 12.62
N ASP A 16 8.13 -9.27 11.81
CA ASP A 16 8.36 -10.70 11.85
C ASP A 16 9.69 -10.96 12.60
N ARG A 17 9.84 -12.18 13.15
CA ARG A 17 11.09 -12.61 13.82
C ARG A 17 11.71 -13.78 13.07
N GLN A 18 13.00 -13.70 12.78
CA GLN A 18 13.76 -14.82 12.22
C GLN A 18 14.11 -15.85 13.30
N ALA A 19 14.48 -17.07 12.88
CA ALA A 19 14.89 -18.15 13.80
C ALA A 19 16.12 -17.80 14.66
N ASN A 20 16.96 -16.87 14.20
CA ASN A 20 18.12 -16.34 14.92
C ASN A 20 17.78 -15.18 15.89
N GLY A 21 16.51 -14.83 16.03
CA GLY A 21 16.05 -13.73 16.89
C GLY A 21 16.06 -12.33 16.24
N ALA A 22 16.52 -12.20 14.99
CA ALA A 22 16.53 -10.91 14.29
C ALA A 22 15.09 -10.38 14.05
N ILE A 23 14.89 -9.10 14.36
CA ILE A 23 13.65 -8.38 14.08
C ILE A 23 13.66 -7.91 12.65
N VAL A 24 12.56 -8.20 11.96
CA VAL A 24 12.38 -7.84 10.56
C VAL A 24 11.14 -6.96 10.44
N PRO A 25 11.28 -5.64 10.27
CA PRO A 25 10.14 -4.78 10.09
C PRO A 25 9.42 -5.11 8.77
N ARG A 26 8.09 -5.16 8.82
CA ARG A 26 7.24 -5.50 7.67
C ARG A 26 6.33 -4.39 7.27
N LYS A 27 5.73 -3.73 8.26
CA LYS A 27 4.75 -2.69 8.01
C LYS A 27 4.71 -1.67 9.12
N ILE A 28 4.56 -0.40 8.77
CA ILE A 28 4.15 0.65 9.70
C ILE A 28 2.78 1.11 9.24
N ASN A 29 1.79 1.07 10.14
CA ASN A 29 0.46 1.60 9.85
C ASN A 29 0.40 3.07 10.29
N ARG A 30 -0.32 3.89 9.54
CA ARG A 30 -0.58 5.29 9.90
C ARG A 30 0.68 6.16 10.14
N PRO A 31 1.74 6.07 9.30
CA PRO A 31 2.93 6.92 9.46
C PRO A 31 2.62 8.43 9.42
N PHE A 32 1.56 8.85 8.71
CA PHE A 32 1.04 10.22 8.72
C PHE A 32 0.76 10.74 10.12
N LEU A 33 0.25 9.89 11.02
CA LEU A 33 -0.08 10.31 12.40
C LEU A 33 1.15 10.39 13.31
N ARG A 34 2.34 10.01 12.83
CA ARG A 34 3.49 9.73 13.69
C ARG A 34 4.72 10.54 13.37
N GLU A 35 4.92 10.86 12.09
CA GLU A 35 6.18 11.40 11.62
C GLU A 35 5.94 12.57 10.64
N PRO A 36 6.43 13.78 10.96
CA PRO A 36 6.23 14.98 10.14
C PRO A 36 6.65 14.84 8.67
N ALA A 37 7.66 14.03 8.38
CA ALA A 37 8.06 13.77 7.00
C ALA A 37 6.93 13.13 6.16
N PHE A 38 6.16 12.20 6.74
CA PHE A 38 5.04 11.58 6.03
C PHE A 38 3.82 12.49 5.96
N GLN A 39 3.61 13.38 6.94
CA GLN A 39 2.60 14.43 6.83
C GLN A 39 2.90 15.35 5.66
N SER A 40 4.15 15.79 5.55
CA SER A 40 4.61 16.66 4.47
C SER A 40 4.43 16.00 3.11
N LEU A 41 4.74 14.70 2.98
CA LEU A 41 4.53 13.95 1.74
C LEU A 41 3.06 13.82 1.35
N VAL A 42 2.19 13.44 2.31
CA VAL A 42 0.76 13.24 2.04
C VAL A 42 0.06 14.56 1.72
N LEU A 43 0.46 15.65 2.36
CA LEU A 43 -0.12 16.98 2.17
C LEU A 43 0.55 17.78 1.04
N ASP A 44 1.51 17.20 0.32
CA ASP A 44 2.18 17.88 -0.79
C ASP A 44 1.18 18.19 -1.91
N LEU A 45 1.12 19.46 -2.32
CA LEU A 45 0.18 19.92 -3.34
C LEU A 45 0.37 19.21 -4.68
N ARG A 46 1.59 18.78 -5.02
CA ARG A 46 1.84 18.04 -6.27
C ARG A 46 1.11 16.69 -6.25
N LEU A 47 1.10 16.02 -5.10
CA LEU A 47 0.42 14.73 -4.94
C LEU A 47 -1.10 14.94 -4.94
N SER A 48 -1.60 15.91 -4.19
CA SER A 48 -3.05 16.17 -4.10
C SER A 48 -3.64 16.63 -5.42
N THR A 49 -2.92 17.44 -6.22
CA THR A 49 -3.33 17.84 -7.57
C THR A 49 -3.49 16.62 -8.49
N ILE A 50 -2.48 15.75 -8.58
CA ILE A 50 -2.54 14.55 -9.43
C ILE A 50 -3.72 13.64 -9.02
N ILE A 51 -3.90 13.42 -7.72
CA ILE A 51 -4.99 12.58 -7.22
C ILE A 51 -6.36 13.22 -7.53
N SER A 52 -6.50 14.52 -7.29
CA SER A 52 -7.74 15.26 -7.56
C SER A 52 -8.14 15.17 -9.04
N GLU A 53 -7.18 15.29 -9.96
CA GLU A 53 -7.42 15.14 -11.39
C GLU A 53 -7.86 13.71 -11.78
N LEU A 54 -7.30 12.69 -11.13
CA LEU A 54 -7.63 11.28 -11.42
C LEU A 54 -9.00 10.86 -10.86
N VAL A 55 -9.39 11.40 -9.70
CA VAL A 55 -10.62 11.01 -8.99
C VAL A 55 -11.77 11.98 -9.27
N GLY A 56 -11.48 13.22 -9.67
CA GLY A 56 -12.46 14.26 -9.98
C GLY A 56 -13.05 14.98 -8.75
N VAL A 57 -12.49 14.75 -7.56
CA VAL A 57 -12.90 15.37 -6.29
C VAL A 57 -11.68 15.66 -5.42
N GLU A 58 -11.84 16.55 -4.44
CA GLU A 58 -10.80 16.80 -3.44
C GLU A 58 -10.48 15.53 -2.64
N PRO A 59 -9.21 15.07 -2.62
CA PRO A 59 -8.86 13.82 -1.98
C PRO A 59 -8.78 13.94 -0.46
N LEU A 60 -9.18 12.87 0.22
CA LEU A 60 -9.03 12.70 1.67
C LEU A 60 -8.17 11.46 1.95
N LEU A 61 -7.28 11.55 2.94
CA LEU A 61 -6.50 10.39 3.38
C LEU A 61 -7.40 9.42 4.17
N VAL A 62 -7.72 8.27 3.58
CA VAL A 62 -8.42 7.18 4.28
C VAL A 62 -7.48 6.41 5.20
N THR A 63 -6.33 6.00 4.66
CA THR A 63 -5.28 5.26 5.37
C THR A 63 -3.97 5.29 4.60
N ASP A 64 -2.87 5.07 5.31
CA ASP A 64 -1.51 5.05 4.80
C ASP A 64 -0.70 3.95 5.50
N GLN A 65 0.23 3.35 4.75
CA GLN A 65 1.07 2.25 5.21
C GLN A 65 2.43 2.31 4.54
N ILE A 66 3.48 2.06 5.31
CA ILE A 66 4.81 1.74 4.76
C ILE A 66 4.96 0.23 4.77
N PHE A 67 5.34 -0.34 3.62
CA PHE A 67 5.66 -1.76 3.52
C PHE A 67 7.17 -1.95 3.38
N MET A 68 7.76 -2.64 4.35
CA MET A 68 9.18 -2.99 4.34
C MET A 68 9.30 -4.43 3.87
N LYS A 69 10.00 -4.60 2.77
CA LYS A 69 10.22 -5.87 2.10
C LYS A 69 11.74 -6.08 2.06
N PRO A 70 12.33 -6.69 3.11
CA PRO A 70 13.79 -6.93 3.16
C PRO A 70 14.25 -7.82 1.99
N PRO A 71 15.44 -8.40 1.97
CA PRO A 71 15.81 -9.54 1.12
C PRO A 71 15.39 -10.92 1.64
N CYS A 72 15.08 -11.87 0.75
CA CYS A 72 14.80 -13.32 1.02
C CYS A 72 13.75 -13.74 2.09
N PHE A 73 13.15 -12.81 2.82
CA PHE A 73 12.19 -12.98 3.92
C PHE A 73 10.75 -12.41 3.70
N GLY A 74 9.71 -13.24 3.66
CA GLY A 74 8.30 -12.81 3.48
C GLY A 74 7.60 -13.46 2.28
N SER A 75 6.29 -13.25 2.13
CA SER A 75 5.46 -13.89 1.08
C SER A 75 4.95 -12.90 0.02
N ALA A 76 4.71 -13.43 -1.19
CA ALA A 76 4.00 -12.70 -2.24
C ALA A 76 2.58 -12.33 -1.77
N LYS A 77 2.10 -11.13 -2.12
CA LYS A 77 0.71 -10.77 -1.88
C LYS A 77 -0.12 -11.21 -3.08
N PRO A 78 -1.21 -11.96 -2.86
CA PRO A 78 -2.09 -12.36 -3.96
C PRO A 78 -2.74 -11.12 -4.57
N TYR A 79 -3.15 -11.24 -5.84
CA TYR A 79 -3.91 -10.20 -6.51
C TYR A 79 -5.16 -9.84 -5.71
N HIS A 80 -5.35 -8.54 -5.51
CA HIS A 80 -6.53 -7.99 -4.87
C HIS A 80 -6.82 -6.56 -5.34
N GLN A 81 -8.02 -6.07 -5.01
CA GLN A 81 -8.42 -4.67 -5.05
C GLN A 81 -8.57 -4.19 -3.61
N ASP A 82 -7.97 -3.05 -3.30
CA ASP A 82 -7.93 -2.50 -1.94
C ASP A 82 -9.32 -2.22 -1.38
N ASN A 83 -10.24 -1.71 -2.21
CA ASN A 83 -11.56 -1.32 -1.74
C ASN A 83 -12.47 -2.50 -1.35
N TYR A 84 -12.10 -3.75 -1.68
CA TYR A 84 -12.73 -4.92 -1.07
C TYR A 84 -12.56 -4.92 0.46
N TYR A 85 -11.41 -4.42 0.94
CA TYR A 85 -11.09 -4.30 2.35
C TYR A 85 -11.52 -2.96 2.94
N PHE A 86 -11.25 -1.85 2.25
CA PHE A 86 -11.54 -0.51 2.78
C PHE A 86 -13.02 -0.14 2.79
N LYS A 87 -13.82 -0.72 1.89
CA LYS A 87 -15.27 -0.51 1.79
C LYS A 87 -15.67 0.97 1.68
N CYS A 88 -14.80 1.80 1.11
CA CYS A 88 -15.06 3.20 0.84
C CYS A 88 -16.20 3.37 -0.18
N LYS A 89 -16.97 4.45 -0.01
CA LYS A 89 -18.09 4.82 -0.86
C LYS A 89 -18.00 6.33 -1.19
N PRO A 90 -18.30 6.74 -2.43
CA PRO A 90 -18.62 5.90 -3.59
C PRO A 90 -17.36 5.12 -4.06
N ALA A 91 -17.58 3.92 -4.60
CA ALA A 91 -16.48 2.98 -4.78
C ALA A 91 -15.49 3.44 -5.84
N ASP A 92 -15.95 4.14 -6.87
CA ASP A 92 -15.19 4.70 -7.99
C ASP A 92 -14.36 5.94 -7.64
N HIS A 93 -14.55 6.53 -6.45
CA HIS A 93 -13.79 7.70 -6.00
C HIS A 93 -12.66 7.31 -5.02
N VAL A 94 -12.05 6.14 -5.21
CA VAL A 94 -11.01 5.62 -4.33
C VAL A 94 -9.80 5.25 -5.18
N ILE A 95 -8.64 5.80 -4.81
CA ILE A 95 -7.37 5.48 -5.42
C ILE A 95 -6.33 5.27 -4.34
N THR A 96 -5.43 4.31 -4.56
CA THR A 96 -4.23 4.15 -3.75
C THR A 96 -3.09 4.83 -4.49
N ALA A 97 -2.34 5.71 -3.82
CA ALA A 97 -1.07 6.21 -4.33
C ALA A 97 0.05 5.31 -3.78
N TRP A 98 0.82 4.68 -4.66
CA TRP A 98 1.99 3.90 -4.25
C TRP A 98 3.27 4.61 -4.66
N ILE A 99 4.16 4.81 -3.69
CA ILE A 99 5.39 5.58 -3.84
C ILE A 99 6.55 4.64 -3.48
N ALA A 100 7.43 4.40 -4.45
CA ALA A 100 8.67 3.66 -4.22
C ALA A 100 9.59 4.47 -3.31
N MET A 101 10.16 3.83 -2.29
CA MET A 101 11.18 4.44 -1.43
C MET A 101 12.58 3.91 -1.72
N ASP A 102 12.68 2.78 -2.41
CA ASP A 102 13.89 2.15 -2.90
C ASP A 102 13.72 1.88 -4.41
N ASP A 103 14.80 1.48 -5.09
CA ASP A 103 14.74 1.10 -6.51
C ASP A 103 13.79 -0.09 -6.71
N GLU A 104 13.01 -0.07 -7.79
CA GLU A 104 12.05 -1.12 -8.13
C GLU A 104 12.41 -1.75 -9.47
N GLU A 105 12.65 -3.06 -9.42
CA GLU A 105 13.02 -3.90 -10.54
C GLU A 105 12.00 -5.05 -10.69
N GLU A 106 11.93 -5.63 -11.88
CA GLU A 106 11.08 -6.80 -12.11
C GLU A 106 11.48 -7.99 -11.23
N SER A 107 12.80 -8.14 -11.05
CA SER A 107 13.45 -9.08 -10.16
C SER A 107 13.04 -8.80 -8.74
N ASN A 108 12.96 -7.52 -8.31
CA ASN A 108 12.67 -7.16 -6.93
C ASN A 108 11.19 -7.06 -6.56
N GLY A 109 10.40 -7.78 -7.35
CA GLY A 109 8.97 -7.90 -7.23
C GLY A 109 8.33 -6.54 -7.20
N CYS A 110 8.70 -5.72 -8.18
CA CYS A 110 7.92 -4.56 -8.46
C CYS A 110 6.43 -4.91 -8.59
N LEU A 111 5.69 -3.88 -8.27
CA LEU A 111 4.27 -3.87 -8.07
C LEU A 111 3.66 -4.28 -9.47
N ARG A 112 2.78 -5.33 -9.57
CA ARG A 112 2.03 -5.73 -10.82
C ARG A 112 0.50 -5.45 -10.89
N TYR A 113 -0.03 -4.94 -12.01
CA TYR A 113 -1.49 -4.71 -12.25
C TYR A 113 -2.05 -5.62 -13.35
N ILE A 114 -3.36 -5.88 -13.29
CA ILE A 114 -4.12 -6.58 -14.34
C ILE A 114 -4.96 -5.56 -15.11
N THR A 115 -4.53 -5.16 -16.30
CA THR A 115 -5.38 -4.28 -17.14
C THR A 115 -6.67 -4.99 -17.52
N VAL A 116 -7.79 -4.28 -17.42
CA VAL A 116 -9.12 -4.83 -17.71
C VAL A 116 -9.81 -3.89 -18.68
N LEU A 117 -10.09 -4.41 -19.88
CA LEU A 117 -10.56 -3.63 -21.01
C LEU A 117 -12.06 -3.33 -20.97
N THR A 118 -12.83 -4.08 -20.18
CA THR A 118 -14.30 -3.93 -20.08
C THR A 118 -14.76 -4.13 -18.65
N ARG A 119 -15.70 -3.29 -18.18
CA ARG A 119 -16.30 -3.34 -16.83
C ARG A 119 -16.99 -4.69 -16.50
N ASP A 120 -17.37 -5.49 -17.49
CA ASP A 120 -18.32 -6.60 -17.33
C ASP A 120 -17.72 -8.02 -17.19
N LEU A 121 -16.42 -8.23 -17.39
CA LEU A 121 -15.82 -9.59 -17.33
C LEU A 121 -15.40 -10.05 -15.92
N PHE A 122 -15.69 -9.28 -14.87
CA PHE A 122 -15.20 -9.50 -13.49
C PHE A 122 -16.07 -10.38 -12.59
N TYR A 123 -17.27 -10.76 -13.02
CA TYR A 123 -18.32 -11.21 -12.11
C TYR A 123 -18.24 -12.68 -11.65
N ARG A 124 -17.24 -13.46 -12.05
CA ARG A 124 -17.24 -14.92 -11.81
C ARG A 124 -16.63 -15.38 -10.48
N THR A 125 -16.11 -14.45 -9.66
CA THR A 125 -15.74 -14.75 -8.26
C THR A 125 -16.40 -13.70 -7.38
N LYS A 126 -17.14 -14.12 -6.34
CA LYS A 126 -17.98 -13.27 -5.45
C LYS A 126 -17.17 -12.28 -4.58
N ARG A 127 -16.28 -11.47 -5.17
CA ARG A 127 -15.27 -10.72 -4.42
C ARG A 127 -14.93 -9.33 -4.97
N TRP A 128 -15.56 -8.85 -6.04
CA TRP A 128 -15.08 -7.66 -6.75
C TRP A 128 -16.20 -6.74 -7.25
N THR A 129 -16.08 -5.45 -6.98
CA THR A 129 -16.94 -4.36 -7.50
C THR A 129 -16.21 -3.60 -8.62
N PRO A 130 -16.92 -3.00 -9.58
CA PRO A 130 -16.30 -2.30 -10.70
C PRO A 130 -15.56 -1.07 -10.20
N MET A 131 -14.25 -0.98 -10.43
CA MET A 131 -13.44 0.07 -9.82
C MET A 131 -12.17 0.42 -10.59
N SER A 132 -11.84 1.70 -10.51
CA SER A 132 -10.72 2.41 -11.13
C SER A 132 -9.39 1.88 -10.60
N ARG A 133 -8.61 1.28 -11.51
CA ARG A 133 -7.15 1.13 -11.55
C ARG A 133 -6.42 0.65 -10.26
N ILE A 134 -5.64 -0.40 -10.51
CA ILE A 134 -5.07 -1.38 -9.59
C ILE A 134 -3.75 -0.93 -8.98
N ILE A 135 -3.46 -1.41 -7.75
CA ILE A 135 -2.13 -1.50 -7.12
C ILE A 135 -2.06 -2.86 -6.39
N LEU A 136 -1.34 -3.91 -6.86
CA LEU A 136 0.10 -4.18 -7.06
C LEU A 136 0.86 -4.58 -5.74
N CYS A 137 1.67 -5.65 -5.80
CA CYS A 137 2.72 -6.02 -4.83
C CYS A 137 3.68 -7.09 -5.41
N HIS A 138 5.00 -7.02 -5.18
CA HIS A 138 5.86 -8.15 -4.77
C HIS A 138 7.25 -7.67 -4.23
N ARG A 139 8.28 -8.52 -4.13
CA ARG A 139 9.66 -8.31 -3.61
C ARG A 139 10.67 -9.16 -4.43
N LEU A 140 12.01 -8.89 -4.37
CA LEU A 140 13.20 -9.79 -4.57
C LEU A 140 14.52 -9.08 -5.02
N ASN A 141 15.27 -8.53 -4.08
CA ASN A 141 16.48 -9.23 -3.66
C ASN A 141 16.42 -9.26 -2.16
#